data_AF-A0A6M0BMS8-F1
#
_entry.id   AF-A0A6M0BMS8-F1
#
_cell.length_a   1.000
_cell.length_b   1.000
_cell.length_c   1.000
_cell.angle_alpha   90.00
_cell.angle_beta   90.00
_cell.angle_gamma   90.00
#
_symmetry.space_group_name_H-M   'P 1'
#
loop_
_entity.id
_entity.type
_entity.pdbx_description
1 polymer ?
#
loop_
_entity_poly.entity_id
_entity_poly.type
_entity_poly.pdbx_seq_one_letter_code
_entity_poly.pdbx_strand_id
1 'polypeptide(L)'
;MGWADFDHPITDSYGRKLIYHGGSFEIMVLSWAPGDYTTIHDHGASQWGAVQCFGEAEDYMYTLTDGVLQTQKRLEFSSAQVKAVADNMIHQMGNPGQSAFLSLHVYGGENPNSSITSNTRIFDLFEGSIQRTDGAGFFCLPEAEIKERHYGLQADANTTLRHHEKMRDRICRILAVQDNPLLRSKLAVLDKQMSQLK
;
A
#
# COMPACT_ATOMS: atom_id res chain seq x y z
N MET A 1 -6.11 -14.59 18.45
CA MET A 1 -5.17 -13.52 18.87
C MET A 1 -5.90 -12.20 18.79
N GLY A 2 -5.90 -11.36 19.83
CA GLY A 2 -6.75 -10.17 19.90
C GLY A 2 -6.40 -9.04 18.93
N TRP A 3 -5.26 -9.12 18.24
CA TRP A 3 -4.73 -8.04 17.40
C TRP A 3 -4.70 -8.37 15.90
N ALA A 4 -4.91 -9.63 15.55
CA ALA A 4 -5.00 -10.08 14.17
C ALA A 4 -6.39 -9.76 13.60
N ASP A 5 -6.43 -9.40 12.33
CA ASP A 5 -7.65 -9.06 11.57
C ASP A 5 -7.53 -9.59 10.14
N PHE A 6 -7.58 -10.91 9.98
CA PHE A 6 -7.53 -11.56 8.66
C PHE A 6 -8.90 -11.58 7.95
N ASP A 7 -9.97 -11.24 8.68
CA ASP A 7 -11.35 -11.13 8.17
C ASP A 7 -11.73 -9.67 7.87
N HIS A 8 -10.72 -8.81 7.63
CA HIS A 8 -10.92 -7.43 7.26
C HIS A 8 -11.81 -7.30 6.01
N PRO A 9 -12.51 -6.17 5.81
CA PRO A 9 -13.33 -5.98 4.63
C PRO A 9 -12.56 -6.31 3.36
N ILE A 10 -13.19 -7.02 2.43
CA ILE A 10 -12.55 -7.40 1.16
C ILE A 10 -12.23 -6.20 0.27
N THR A 11 -12.72 -5.02 0.61
CA THR A 11 -12.36 -3.74 -0.01
C THR A 11 -11.03 -3.21 0.53
N ASP A 12 -10.67 -3.58 1.76
CA ASP A 12 -9.46 -3.16 2.47
C ASP A 12 -8.31 -4.10 2.14
N SER A 13 -7.20 -3.58 1.61
CA SER A 13 -6.19 -4.42 0.93
C SER A 13 -5.45 -5.40 1.86
N TYR A 14 -5.56 -5.19 3.16
CA TYR A 14 -4.99 -5.95 4.27
C TYR A 14 -5.66 -5.47 5.58
N GLY A 15 -5.61 -6.26 6.64
CA GLY A 15 -6.16 -5.89 7.95
C GLY A 15 -5.29 -4.88 8.67
N ARG A 16 -5.90 -3.91 9.35
CA ARG A 16 -5.19 -2.84 10.08
C ARG A 16 -5.81 -2.62 11.45
N LYS A 17 -5.00 -2.69 12.50
CA LYS A 17 -5.44 -2.40 13.86
C LYS A 17 -4.47 -1.48 14.58
N LEU A 18 -4.98 -0.32 14.99
CA LEU A 18 -4.28 0.55 15.93
C LEU A 18 -4.24 -0.12 17.32
N ILE A 19 -3.04 -0.28 17.86
CA ILE A 19 -2.79 -0.92 19.16
C ILE A 19 -2.58 0.14 20.24
N TYR A 20 -1.86 1.21 19.89
CA TYR A 20 -1.51 2.26 20.82
C TYR A 20 -1.30 3.58 20.08
N HIS A 21 -1.78 4.68 20.66
CA HIS A 21 -1.52 6.04 20.20
C HIS A 21 -0.86 6.84 21.33
N GLY A 22 0.42 7.12 21.18
CA GLY A 22 1.26 7.80 22.18
C GLY A 22 1.31 9.32 22.03
N GLY A 23 0.51 9.91 21.15
CA GLY A 23 0.60 11.32 20.79
C GLY A 23 1.62 11.51 19.67
N SER A 24 2.92 11.35 19.98
CA SER A 24 4.02 11.51 19.03
C SER A 24 4.36 10.27 18.21
N PHE A 25 3.69 9.14 18.47
CA PHE A 25 3.85 7.91 17.72
C PHE A 25 2.61 7.03 17.82
N GLU A 26 2.47 6.13 16.86
CA GLU A 26 1.43 5.10 16.86
C GLU A 26 2.05 3.71 16.64
N ILE A 27 1.39 2.71 17.21
CA ILE A 27 1.72 1.30 17.03
C ILE A 27 0.53 0.62 16.38
N MET A 28 0.77 -0.04 15.26
CA MET A 28 -0.24 -0.78 14.51
C MET A 28 0.19 -2.23 14.32
N VAL A 29 -0.78 -3.13 14.31
CA VAL A 29 -0.62 -4.47 13.76
C VAL A 29 -1.34 -4.53 12.42
N LEU A 30 -0.62 -5.00 11.41
CA LEU A 30 -1.17 -5.30 10.10
C LEU A 30 -1.28 -6.81 9.93
N SER A 31 -2.36 -7.24 9.28
CA SER A 31 -2.67 -8.65 9.02
C SER A 31 -2.71 -8.90 7.52
N TRP A 32 -1.91 -9.85 7.05
CA TRP A 32 -1.67 -10.08 5.62
C TRP A 32 -2.11 -11.48 5.24
N ALA A 33 -3.23 -11.60 4.54
CA ALA A 33 -3.61 -12.83 3.88
C ALA A 33 -2.76 -13.06 2.61
N PRO A 34 -2.67 -14.30 2.10
CA PRO A 34 -2.01 -14.59 0.83
C PRO A 34 -2.48 -13.67 -0.31
N GLY A 35 -1.51 -13.02 -0.94
CA GLY A 35 -1.71 -12.07 -2.02
C GLY A 35 -2.09 -10.65 -1.57
N ASP A 36 -2.24 -10.34 -0.29
CA ASP A 36 -2.47 -8.96 0.14
C ASP A 36 -1.26 -8.09 -0.18
N TYR A 37 -1.50 -6.93 -0.78
CA TYR A 37 -0.48 -5.92 -1.05
C TYR A 37 -1.04 -4.55 -0.72
N THR A 38 -0.19 -3.70 -0.18
CA THR A 38 -0.41 -2.26 -0.20
C THR A 38 -0.42 -1.74 -1.64
N THR A 39 -0.99 -0.56 -1.85
CA THR A 39 -0.65 0.26 -3.02
C THR A 39 0.78 0.79 -2.92
N ILE A 40 1.29 1.44 -3.97
CA ILE A 40 2.56 2.16 -3.87
C ILE A 40 2.31 3.45 -3.09
N HIS A 41 3.01 3.65 -1.97
CA HIS A 41 2.78 4.76 -1.06
C HIS A 41 4.04 5.22 -0.32
N ASP A 42 3.97 6.42 0.25
CA ASP A 42 4.90 6.87 1.30
C ASP A 42 4.24 6.88 2.68
N HIS A 43 4.84 7.56 3.66
CA HIS A 43 4.40 7.56 5.06
C HIS A 43 3.85 8.91 5.53
N GLY A 44 3.58 9.82 4.59
CA GLY A 44 2.93 11.11 4.84
C GLY A 44 3.66 11.97 5.88
N ALA A 45 2.97 12.29 6.98
CA ALA A 45 3.49 13.12 8.07
C ALA A 45 4.49 12.41 9.00
N SER A 46 4.63 11.08 8.88
CA SER A 46 5.56 10.31 9.71
C SER A 46 7.00 10.64 9.35
N GLN A 47 7.81 11.00 10.35
CA GLN A 47 9.22 11.36 10.17
C GLN A 47 10.14 10.15 10.30
N TRP A 48 9.72 9.15 11.07
CA TRP A 48 10.44 7.91 11.25
C TRP A 48 9.47 6.76 11.45
N GLY A 49 9.94 5.55 11.19
CA GLY A 49 9.20 4.34 11.55
C GLY A 49 10.07 3.10 11.63
N ALA A 50 9.47 2.04 12.15
CA ALA A 50 10.05 0.72 12.21
C ALA A 50 8.98 -0.33 11.92
N VAL A 51 9.30 -1.30 11.08
CA VAL A 51 8.43 -2.41 10.75
C VAL A 51 9.11 -3.72 11.12
N GLN A 52 8.38 -4.64 11.73
CA GLN A 52 8.79 -6.02 11.91
C GLN A 52 7.74 -6.95 11.32
N CYS A 53 8.16 -7.89 10.47
CA CYS A 53 7.29 -8.95 9.97
C CYS A 53 7.38 -10.18 10.86
N PHE A 54 6.28 -10.92 11.00
CA PHE A 54 6.21 -12.23 11.65
C PHE A 54 5.85 -13.30 10.62
N GLY A 55 6.56 -13.27 9.48
CA GLY A 55 6.40 -14.14 8.34
C GLY A 55 7.31 -13.68 7.19
N GLU A 56 7.09 -14.22 6.00
CA GLU A 56 7.76 -13.78 4.78
C GLU A 56 6.93 -12.72 4.08
N ALA A 57 7.52 -11.55 3.89
CA ALA A 57 6.92 -10.49 3.08
C ALA A 57 7.84 -10.09 1.93
N GLU A 58 7.24 -9.48 0.94
CA GLU A 58 7.93 -8.80 -0.15
C GLU A 58 7.75 -7.29 0.01
N ASP A 59 8.80 -6.56 -0.34
CA ASP A 59 8.85 -5.12 -0.20
C ASP A 59 9.59 -4.51 -1.41
N TYR A 60 8.88 -3.73 -2.22
CA TYR A 60 9.44 -3.02 -3.36
C TYR A 60 9.71 -1.57 -2.99
N MET A 61 10.92 -1.11 -3.26
CA MET A 61 11.33 0.27 -3.06
C MET A 61 11.26 1.03 -4.38
N TYR A 62 10.80 2.28 -4.33
CA TYR A 62 10.64 3.14 -5.51
C TYR A 62 11.37 4.46 -5.36
N THR A 63 11.73 5.05 -6.48
CA THR A 63 12.22 6.42 -6.59
C THR A 63 11.32 7.21 -7.53
N LEU A 64 11.04 8.47 -7.18
CA LEU A 64 10.33 9.41 -8.02
C LEU A 64 11.31 10.50 -8.48
N THR A 65 11.56 10.58 -9.78
CA THR A 65 12.43 11.60 -10.39
C THR A 65 11.68 12.28 -11.52
N ASP A 66 11.54 13.61 -11.46
CA ASP A 66 10.87 14.42 -12.48
C ASP A 66 9.46 13.90 -12.88
N GLY A 67 8.70 13.40 -11.90
CA GLY A 67 7.36 12.85 -12.11
C GLY A 67 7.32 11.41 -12.65
N VAL A 68 8.47 10.76 -12.83
CA VAL A 68 8.59 9.37 -13.27
C VAL A 68 8.95 8.48 -12.08
N LEU A 69 8.07 7.53 -11.77
CA LEU A 69 8.24 6.54 -10.73
C LEU A 69 8.97 5.30 -11.28
N GLN A 70 9.98 4.85 -10.57
CA GLN A 70 10.78 3.68 -10.97
C GLN A 70 10.99 2.73 -9.81
N THR A 71 10.95 1.43 -10.11
CA THR A 71 11.31 0.38 -9.16
C THR A 71 12.82 0.40 -8.96
N GLN A 72 13.27 0.66 -7.73
CA GLN A 72 14.68 0.62 -7.40
C GLN A 72 15.14 -0.80 -7.09
N LYS A 73 14.42 -1.51 -6.23
CA LYS A 73 14.77 -2.86 -5.79
C LYS A 73 13.58 -3.59 -5.18
N ARG A 74 13.68 -4.91 -5.18
CA ARG A 74 12.83 -5.84 -4.43
C ARG A 74 13.62 -6.36 -3.24
N LEU A 75 13.01 -6.34 -2.06
CA LEU A 75 13.57 -6.84 -0.83
C LEU A 75 12.69 -7.97 -0.31
N GLU A 76 13.32 -9.08 0.06
CA GLU A 76 12.68 -10.09 0.90
C GLU A 76 12.71 -9.58 2.35
N PHE A 77 11.61 -9.79 3.07
CA PHE A 77 11.47 -9.39 4.46
C PHE A 77 11.21 -10.64 5.29
N SER A 78 12.23 -11.09 6.02
CA SER A 78 12.12 -12.27 6.89
C SER A 78 11.67 -11.91 8.30
N SER A 79 11.15 -12.90 9.03
CA SER A 79 10.54 -12.73 10.35
C SER A 79 11.50 -12.26 11.46
N ALA A 80 12.81 -12.33 11.23
CA ALA A 80 13.84 -11.94 12.18
C ALA A 80 14.32 -10.48 12.00
N GLN A 81 13.79 -9.75 11.01
CA GLN A 81 14.27 -8.42 10.64
C GLN A 81 13.35 -7.31 11.16
N VAL A 82 13.97 -6.20 11.56
CA VAL A 82 13.29 -4.92 11.73
C VAL A 82 13.82 -3.97 10.66
N LYS A 83 12.92 -3.39 9.87
CA LYS A 83 13.29 -2.39 8.84
C LYS A 83 12.93 -1.01 9.33
N ALA A 84 13.87 -0.09 9.21
CA ALA A 84 13.61 1.33 9.42
C ALA A 84 12.82 1.89 8.23
N VAL A 85 11.88 2.77 8.54
CA VAL A 85 11.09 3.53 7.57
C VAL A 85 11.56 4.98 7.65
N ALA A 86 12.07 5.49 6.53
CA ALA A 86 12.45 6.90 6.39
C ALA A 86 11.27 7.76 5.95
N ASP A 87 11.32 9.05 6.24
CA ASP A 87 10.30 10.07 5.91
C ASP A 87 9.85 10.08 4.44
N ASN A 88 10.79 9.89 3.51
CA ASN A 88 10.56 9.97 2.07
C ASN A 88 10.49 8.59 1.39
N MET A 89 10.43 7.52 2.18
CA MET A 89 10.45 6.16 1.68
C MET A 89 9.17 5.85 0.90
N ILE A 90 9.29 5.60 -0.41
CA ILE A 90 8.20 5.11 -1.25
C ILE A 90 8.35 3.61 -1.42
N HIS A 91 7.32 2.87 -1.03
CA HIS A 91 7.36 1.41 -1.08
C HIS A 91 6.01 0.75 -1.41
N GLN A 92 6.07 -0.55 -1.65
CA GLN A 92 4.93 -1.43 -1.75
C GLN A 92 5.27 -2.75 -1.09
N MET A 93 4.63 -3.02 0.04
CA MET A 93 4.77 -4.25 0.79
C MET A 93 3.58 -5.19 0.55
N GLY A 94 3.82 -6.51 0.56
CA GLY A 94 2.75 -7.49 0.51
C GLY A 94 3.18 -8.93 0.78
N ASN A 95 2.21 -9.84 0.67
CA ASN A 95 2.35 -11.27 0.93
C ASN A 95 2.36 -12.05 -0.39
N PRO A 96 3.53 -12.43 -0.92
CA PRO A 96 3.61 -13.33 -2.09
C PRO A 96 3.37 -14.80 -1.74
N GLY A 97 3.35 -15.14 -0.45
CA GLY A 97 3.35 -16.51 0.05
C GLY A 97 1.96 -17.13 0.12
N GLN A 98 1.92 -18.34 0.68
CA GLN A 98 0.69 -19.13 0.87
C GLN A 98 0.19 -19.12 2.32
N SER A 99 0.94 -18.52 3.24
CA SER A 99 0.59 -18.44 4.65
C SER A 99 0.33 -16.99 5.05
N ALA A 100 -0.67 -16.79 5.89
CA ALA A 100 -0.96 -15.49 6.45
C ALA A 100 0.12 -15.10 7.48
N PHE A 101 0.42 -13.81 7.60
CA PHE A 101 1.36 -13.30 8.60
C PHE A 101 0.91 -11.97 9.19
N LEU A 102 1.54 -11.58 10.30
CA LEU A 102 1.35 -10.28 10.94
C LEU A 102 2.59 -9.41 10.77
N SER A 103 2.43 -8.10 10.75
CA SER A 103 3.54 -7.16 10.95
C SER A 103 3.20 -6.14 12.02
N LEU A 104 4.21 -5.73 12.78
CA LEU A 104 4.13 -4.63 13.74
C LEU A 104 4.75 -3.40 13.11
N HIS A 105 4.00 -2.31 13.07
CA HIS A 105 4.43 -1.03 12.54
C HIS A 105 4.44 -0.01 13.67
N VAL A 106 5.55 0.72 13.79
CA VAL A 106 5.68 1.87 14.66
C VAL A 106 6.01 3.06 13.79
N TYR A 107 5.20 4.11 13.87
CA TYR A 107 5.41 5.36 13.15
C TYR A 107 5.41 6.51 14.12
N GLY A 108 6.20 7.55 13.85
CA GLY A 108 6.25 8.70 14.74
C GLY A 108 6.81 9.96 14.13
N GLY A 109 6.62 11.04 14.88
CA GLY A 109 7.09 12.37 14.55
C GLY A 109 7.08 13.28 15.78
N GLU A 110 7.70 14.44 15.64
CA GLU A 110 7.89 15.40 16.74
C GLU A 110 6.58 16.07 17.20
N ASN A 111 5.54 16.07 16.36
CA ASN A 111 4.29 16.78 16.62
C ASN A 111 3.18 15.86 17.15
N PRO A 112 2.82 15.92 18.44
CA PRO A 112 1.85 15.01 19.06
C PRO A 112 0.38 15.21 18.63
N ASN A 113 0.09 16.25 17.83
CA ASN A 113 -1.27 16.66 17.47
C ASN A 113 -1.62 16.45 15.98
N SER A 114 -0.68 15.98 15.16
CA SER A 114 -0.95 15.57 13.78
C SER A 114 -1.22 14.07 13.74
N SER A 115 -2.20 13.63 12.94
CA SER A 115 -2.37 12.21 12.63
C SER A 115 -1.05 11.68 12.02
N ILE A 116 -0.42 10.71 12.68
CA ILE A 116 0.97 10.29 12.41
C ILE A 116 1.14 9.81 10.96
N THR A 117 0.15 9.10 10.42
CA THR A 117 0.13 8.59 9.04
C THR A 117 -0.82 9.38 8.13
N SER A 118 -1.12 10.63 8.48
CA SER A 118 -1.87 11.55 7.61
C SER A 118 -1.06 12.02 6.41
N ASN A 119 -1.74 12.56 5.41
CA ASN A 119 -1.13 13.14 4.22
C ASN A 119 -0.22 12.14 3.45
N THR A 120 -0.55 10.85 3.54
CA THR A 120 0.12 9.77 2.82
C THR A 120 -0.10 9.96 1.33
N ARG A 121 0.96 9.91 0.53
CA ARG A 121 0.87 9.89 -0.93
C ARG A 121 0.68 8.46 -1.41
N ILE A 122 -0.30 8.28 -2.28
CA ILE A 122 -0.53 7.06 -3.04
C ILE A 122 -0.20 7.34 -4.50
N PHE A 123 0.62 6.49 -5.09
CA PHE A 123 1.10 6.60 -6.47
C PHE A 123 0.28 5.66 -7.36
N ASP A 124 -0.85 6.16 -7.86
CA ASP A 124 -1.78 5.40 -8.71
C ASP A 124 -1.36 5.51 -10.19
N LEU A 125 -0.71 4.47 -10.69
CA LEU A 125 -0.25 4.42 -12.09
C LEU A 125 -1.36 4.06 -13.08
N PHE A 126 -2.52 3.59 -12.60
CA PHE A 126 -3.67 3.37 -13.48
C PHE A 126 -4.32 4.70 -13.84
N GLU A 127 -4.47 5.60 -12.86
CA GLU A 127 -4.97 6.95 -13.08
C GLU A 127 -3.87 7.91 -13.60
N GLY A 128 -2.59 7.59 -13.38
CA GLY A 128 -1.49 8.49 -13.67
C GLY A 128 -1.48 9.69 -12.72
N SER A 129 -1.77 9.43 -11.43
CA SER A 129 -1.89 10.47 -10.41
C SER A 129 -1.18 10.13 -9.10
N ILE A 130 -0.85 11.18 -8.36
CA ILE A 130 -0.49 11.11 -6.94
C ILE A 130 -1.71 11.59 -6.14
N GLN A 131 -2.24 10.70 -5.31
CA GLN A 131 -3.38 10.97 -4.43
C GLN A 131 -2.87 11.19 -3.01
N ARG A 132 -3.51 12.07 -2.23
CA ARG A 132 -3.24 12.25 -0.80
C ARG A 132 -4.40 11.75 0.04
N THR A 133 -4.09 10.97 1.07
CA THR A 133 -5.08 10.35 1.94
C THR A 133 -4.62 10.42 3.40
N ASP A 134 -5.59 10.29 4.31
CA ASP A 134 -5.29 10.00 5.70
C ASP A 134 -5.63 8.54 5.94
N GLY A 135 -4.63 7.72 6.22
CA GLY A 135 -4.85 6.32 6.58
C GLY A 135 -4.18 5.34 5.64
N ALA A 136 -4.95 4.39 5.11
CA ALA A 136 -4.40 3.17 4.54
C ALA A 136 -3.90 3.34 3.10
N GLY A 137 -2.78 2.70 2.77
CA GLY A 137 -2.33 2.52 1.40
C GLY A 137 -3.08 1.37 0.72
N PHE A 138 -4.38 1.52 0.48
CA PHE A 138 -5.19 0.52 -0.23
C PHE A 138 -5.26 0.79 -1.73
N PHE A 139 -5.42 -0.27 -2.52
CA PHE A 139 -5.85 -0.14 -3.91
C PHE A 139 -7.33 0.24 -3.98
N CYS A 140 -7.70 1.01 -5.01
CA CYS A 140 -9.08 1.38 -5.30
C CYS A 140 -9.81 2.04 -4.12
N LEU A 141 -9.14 2.98 -3.44
CA LEU A 141 -9.75 3.73 -2.35
C LEU A 141 -11.04 4.42 -2.80
N PRO A 142 -12.05 4.51 -1.92
CA PRO A 142 -13.23 5.32 -2.18
C PRO A 142 -12.86 6.78 -2.45
N GLU A 143 -13.53 7.43 -3.41
CA GLU A 143 -13.29 8.85 -3.73
C GLU A 143 -13.42 9.78 -2.52
N ALA A 144 -14.28 9.43 -1.56
CA ALA A 144 -14.46 10.20 -0.33
C ALA A 144 -13.22 10.20 0.59
N GLU A 145 -12.30 9.26 0.43
CA GLU A 145 -11.06 9.15 1.22
C GLU A 145 -9.87 9.88 0.57
N ILE A 146 -10.02 10.32 -0.69
CA ILE A 146 -9.00 11.04 -1.44
C ILE A 146 -9.16 12.54 -1.20
N LYS A 147 -8.20 13.14 -0.49
CA LYS A 147 -8.25 14.55 -0.11
C LYS A 147 -7.76 15.48 -1.22
N GLU A 148 -6.76 15.04 -1.96
CA GLU A 148 -6.14 15.80 -3.03
C GLU A 148 -5.62 14.84 -4.09
N ARG A 149 -5.57 15.31 -5.33
CA ARG A 149 -5.10 14.54 -6.47
C ARG A 149 -4.30 15.43 -7.42
N HIS A 150 -3.13 14.94 -7.82
CA HIS A 150 -2.28 15.58 -8.82
C HIS A 150 -2.00 14.61 -9.97
N TYR A 151 -2.39 14.98 -11.18
CA TYR A 151 -2.15 14.19 -12.38
C TYR A 151 -0.76 14.44 -12.97
N GLY A 152 -0.34 13.53 -13.86
CA GLY A 152 0.92 13.62 -14.60
C GLY A 152 2.00 12.67 -14.08
N LEU A 153 1.66 11.78 -13.15
CA LEU A 153 2.56 10.71 -12.71
C LEU A 153 2.78 9.74 -13.88
N GLN A 154 4.05 9.44 -14.14
CA GLN A 154 4.47 8.44 -15.11
C GLN A 154 5.30 7.37 -14.42
N ALA A 155 5.53 6.25 -15.09
CA ALA A 155 6.45 5.21 -14.63
C ALA A 155 7.05 4.46 -15.81
N ASP A 156 8.16 3.75 -15.57
CA ASP A 156 8.69 2.81 -16.55
C ASP A 156 7.74 1.62 -16.77
N ALA A 157 7.92 0.91 -17.87
CA ALA A 157 7.03 -0.19 -18.27
C ALA A 157 6.97 -1.32 -17.23
N ASN A 158 8.10 -1.67 -16.60
CA ASN A 158 8.15 -2.75 -15.61
C ASN A 158 7.43 -2.35 -14.31
N THR A 159 7.65 -1.12 -13.86
CA THR A 159 6.96 -0.55 -12.71
C THR A 159 5.46 -0.48 -12.94
N THR A 160 5.05 -0.02 -14.12
CA THR A 160 3.63 0.07 -14.50
C THR A 160 2.99 -1.31 -14.57
N LEU A 161 3.63 -2.27 -15.25
CA LEU A 161 3.11 -3.63 -15.39
C LEU A 161 2.87 -4.28 -14.02
N ARG A 162 3.84 -4.17 -13.11
CA ARG A 162 3.70 -4.77 -11.77
C ARG A 162 2.60 -4.10 -10.95
N HIS A 163 2.50 -2.77 -10.97
CA HIS A 163 1.41 -2.06 -10.32
C HIS A 163 0.05 -2.56 -10.83
N HIS A 164 -0.10 -2.69 -12.14
CA HIS A 164 -1.33 -3.14 -12.76
C HIS A 164 -1.65 -4.60 -12.43
N GLU A 165 -0.66 -5.50 -12.39
CA GLU A 165 -0.85 -6.88 -11.93
C GLU A 165 -1.42 -6.94 -10.51
N LYS A 166 -0.84 -6.17 -9.58
CA LYS A 166 -1.33 -6.14 -8.18
C LYS A 166 -2.73 -5.52 -8.07
N MET A 167 -2.99 -4.42 -8.78
CA MET A 167 -4.32 -3.82 -8.82
C MET A 167 -5.35 -4.76 -9.43
N ARG A 168 -4.99 -5.48 -10.51
CA ARG A 168 -5.85 -6.44 -11.19
C ARG A 168 -6.25 -7.57 -10.27
N ASP A 169 -5.27 -8.21 -9.64
CA ASP A 169 -5.49 -9.31 -8.70
C ASP A 169 -6.41 -8.87 -7.56
N ARG A 170 -6.23 -7.62 -7.10
CA ARG A 170 -7.06 -7.04 -6.05
C ARG A 170 -8.51 -6.84 -6.51
N ILE A 171 -8.71 -6.23 -7.67
CA ILE A 171 -10.05 -6.02 -8.25
C ILE A 171 -10.75 -7.37 -8.46
N CYS A 172 -10.06 -8.37 -8.99
CA CYS A 172 -10.60 -9.71 -9.18
C CYS A 172 -11.08 -10.34 -7.86
N ARG A 173 -10.35 -10.16 -6.76
CA ARG A 173 -10.78 -10.65 -5.43
C ARG A 173 -12.03 -9.96 -4.92
N ILE A 174 -12.14 -8.64 -5.07
CA ILE A 174 -13.36 -7.91 -4.71
C ILE A 174 -14.54 -8.42 -5.53
N LEU A 175 -14.38 -8.51 -6.85
CA LEU A 175 -15.42 -8.95 -7.77
C LEU A 175 -15.86 -10.41 -7.60
N ALA A 176 -15.00 -11.25 -6.98
CA ALA A 176 -15.34 -12.64 -6.68
C ALA A 176 -16.40 -12.78 -5.58
N VAL A 177 -16.54 -11.76 -4.71
CA VAL A 177 -17.47 -11.79 -3.57
C VAL A 177 -18.54 -10.70 -3.62
N GLN A 178 -18.29 -9.60 -4.34
CA GLN A 178 -19.19 -8.48 -4.47
C GLN A 178 -19.18 -7.93 -5.90
N ASP A 179 -20.34 -7.91 -6.56
CA ASP A 179 -20.44 -7.29 -7.87
C ASP A 179 -20.29 -5.76 -7.77
N ASN A 180 -19.45 -5.19 -8.65
CA ASN A 180 -19.22 -3.76 -8.72
C ASN A 180 -18.95 -3.35 -10.19
N PRO A 181 -19.93 -2.72 -10.87
CA PRO A 181 -19.79 -2.33 -12.28
C PRO A 181 -18.60 -1.40 -12.56
N LEU A 182 -18.29 -0.48 -11.63
CA LEU A 182 -17.15 0.43 -11.79
C LEU A 182 -15.82 -0.32 -11.78
N LEU A 183 -15.68 -1.32 -10.90
CA LEU A 183 -14.50 -2.17 -10.86
C LEU A 183 -14.39 -3.07 -12.08
N ARG A 184 -15.50 -3.55 -12.65
CA ARG A 184 -15.48 -4.30 -13.93
C ARG A 184 -14.98 -3.43 -15.09
N SER A 185 -15.46 -2.18 -15.18
CA SER A 185 -14.98 -1.24 -16.19
C SER A 185 -13.50 -0.93 -15.99
N LYS A 186 -13.06 -0.71 -14.74
CA LYS A 186 -11.64 -0.49 -14.40
C LYS A 186 -10.79 -1.69 -14.82
N LEU A 187 -11.21 -2.92 -14.49
CA LEU A 187 -10.53 -4.16 -14.85
C LEU A 187 -10.32 -4.29 -16.36
N ALA A 188 -11.35 -3.99 -17.17
CA ALA A 188 -11.24 -4.07 -18.64
C ALA A 188 -10.21 -3.08 -19.21
N VAL A 189 -10.14 -1.86 -18.66
CA VAL A 189 -9.12 -0.87 -19.06
C VAL A 189 -7.72 -1.32 -18.62
N LEU A 190 -7.61 -1.85 -17.40
CA LEU A 190 -6.36 -2.34 -16.83
C LEU A 190 -5.77 -3.48 -17.66
N ASP A 191 -6.58 -4.48 -18.03
CA ASP A 191 -6.18 -5.60 -18.88
C ASP A 191 -5.68 -5.13 -20.26
N LYS A 192 -6.32 -4.10 -20.84
CA LYS A 192 -5.90 -3.50 -22.11
C LYS A 192 -4.56 -2.75 -21.97
N GLN A 193 -4.35 -2.01 -20.90
CA GLN A 193 -3.07 -1.33 -20.66
C GLN A 193 -1.94 -2.34 -20.45
N MET A 194 -2.19 -3.41 -19.69
CA MET A 194 -1.21 -4.47 -19.46
C MET A 194 -0.80 -5.21 -20.74
N SER A 195 -1.73 -5.44 -21.69
CA SER A 195 -1.38 -6.10 -22.95
C SER A 195 -0.51 -5.26 -23.88
N GLN A 196 -0.45 -3.94 -23.66
CA GLN A 196 0.40 -3.00 -24.40
C GLN A 196 1.81 -2.86 -23.78
N LEU A 197 1.99 -3.34 -22.55
CA LEU A 197 3.26 -3.29 -21.80
C LEU A 197 4.09 -4.57 -21.94
N LYS A 198 3.50 -5.63 -22.50
CA LYS A 198 4.13 -6.94 -22.77
C LYS A 198 4.65 -7.00 -24.19
#